data_AF-A0AAE3V8V2-F1
#
_entry.id   AF-A0AAE3V8V2-F1
#
_cell.length_a   1.000
_cell.length_b   1.000
_cell.length_c   1.000
_cell.angle_alpha   90.00
_cell.angle_beta   90.00
_cell.angle_gamma   90.00
#
_symmetry.space_group_name_H-M   'P 1'
#
loop_
_entity.id
_entity.type
_entity.pdbx_description
1 polymer ?
#
loop_
_entity_poly.entity_id
_entity_poly.type
_entity_poly.pdbx_seq_one_letter_code
_entity_poly.pdbx_strand_id
1 'polypeptide(L)'
;MKNALLLVHEFQSMIPPSETPSSTEGYEGFYHLRSLSGNVETCRMIYNIREHDHARFLARKTFMKRVCAYLNQKYGDGSFTLTREDSGFNMQTVLCEHMDLIDKAKQAFRACGVEPTTPPIRGGTDGAGLSFMGLPCPLYQLL
;
A
#
# COMPACT_ATOMS: atom_id res chain seq x y z
N MET A 1 -1.63 -34.73 7.86
CA MET A 1 -2.69 -33.71 7.75
C MET A 1 -2.04 -32.33 7.81
N LYS A 2 -2.35 -31.41 6.91
CA LYS A 2 -1.88 -30.00 6.96
C LYS A 2 -3.01 -29.16 7.55
N ASN A 3 -2.72 -28.34 8.56
CA ASN A 3 -3.72 -27.46 9.18
C ASN A 3 -3.53 -26.04 8.65
N ALA A 4 -4.45 -25.56 7.82
CA ALA A 4 -4.35 -24.25 7.17
C ALA A 4 -4.23 -23.09 8.18
N LEU A 5 -4.84 -23.19 9.37
CA LEU A 5 -4.74 -22.18 10.43
C LEU A 5 -3.31 -21.99 10.94
N LEU A 6 -2.56 -23.09 11.08
CA LEU A 6 -1.16 -23.03 11.53
C LEU A 6 -0.25 -22.50 10.42
N LEU A 7 -0.54 -22.86 9.17
CA LEU A 7 0.20 -22.40 8.00
C LEU A 7 0.06 -20.89 7.80
N VAL A 8 -1.15 -20.34 7.89
CA VAL A 8 -1.35 -18.87 7.79
C VAL A 8 -0.76 -18.11 8.98
N HIS A 9 -0.74 -18.70 10.17
CA HIS A 9 -0.04 -18.12 11.32
C HIS A 9 1.47 -17.99 11.06
N GLU A 10 2.10 -19.04 10.49
CA GLU A 10 3.51 -18.96 10.10
C GLU A 10 3.73 -17.91 9.00
N PHE A 11 2.85 -17.85 8.00
CA PHE A 11 2.92 -16.80 6.97
C PHE A 11 2.90 -15.40 7.60
N GLN A 12 1.94 -15.13 8.49
CA GLN A 12 1.83 -13.84 9.18
C GLN A 12 3.07 -13.55 10.03
N SER A 13 3.66 -14.57 10.67
CA SER A 13 4.87 -14.43 11.48
C SER A 13 6.12 -14.08 10.66
N MET A 14 6.11 -14.32 9.35
CA MET A 14 7.18 -13.92 8.45
C MET A 14 7.07 -12.47 7.99
N ILE A 15 5.93 -11.80 8.17
CA ILE A 15 5.76 -10.39 7.82
C ILE A 15 6.53 -9.51 8.83
N PRO A 16 7.32 -8.51 8.40
CA PRO A 16 8.07 -7.66 9.33
C PRO A 16 7.12 -6.91 10.30
N PRO A 17 7.24 -7.11 11.62
CA PRO A 17 6.29 -6.55 12.59
C PRO A 17 6.33 -5.02 12.65
N SER A 18 7.51 -4.43 12.38
CA SER A 18 7.72 -2.98 12.28
C SER A 18 7.11 -2.37 11.03
N GLU A 19 6.72 -3.16 10.03
CA GLU A 19 6.16 -2.66 8.76
C GLU A 19 4.64 -2.85 8.72
N THR A 20 3.97 -2.43 9.78
CA THR A 20 2.51 -2.51 9.98
C THR A 20 1.92 -1.10 10.10
N PRO A 21 0.61 -0.89 9.80
CA PRO A 21 -0.01 0.42 9.93
C PRO A 21 0.13 1.05 11.33
N SER A 22 0.12 0.23 12.38
CA SER A 22 0.26 0.68 13.77
C SER A 22 1.69 1.07 14.16
N SER A 23 2.68 0.74 13.33
CA SER A 23 4.10 0.95 13.61
C SER A 23 4.80 1.83 12.56
N THR A 24 4.04 2.48 11.67
CA THR A 24 4.58 3.28 10.57
C THR A 24 3.83 4.60 10.42
N GLU A 25 4.57 5.65 10.07
CA GLU A 25 4.04 7.01 9.91
C GLU A 25 4.58 7.71 8.65
N GLY A 26 4.04 8.89 8.34
CA GLY A 26 4.50 9.71 7.22
C GLY A 26 4.58 8.96 5.89
N TYR A 27 5.78 8.83 5.35
CA TYR A 27 6.05 8.16 4.07
C TYR A 27 6.31 6.65 4.17
N GLU A 28 6.40 6.09 5.38
CA GLU A 28 6.74 4.69 5.59
C GLU A 28 5.63 3.76 5.10
N GLY A 29 5.95 2.90 4.13
CA GLY A 29 5.04 1.86 3.65
C GLY A 29 4.88 0.68 4.62
N PHE A 30 3.85 -0.14 4.40
CA PHE A 30 3.47 -1.24 5.28
C PHE A 30 2.77 -2.39 4.56
N TYR A 31 2.69 -3.52 5.25
CA TYR A 31 1.79 -4.63 4.97
C TYR A 31 0.65 -4.62 5.99
N HIS A 32 -0.58 -4.80 5.51
CA HIS A 32 -1.75 -4.79 6.38
C HIS A 32 -2.62 -6.02 6.10
N LEU A 33 -2.62 -6.99 7.03
CA LEU A 33 -3.59 -8.08 7.03
C LEU A 33 -4.97 -7.51 7.35
N ARG A 34 -5.85 -7.43 6.36
CA ARG A 34 -7.20 -6.85 6.49
C ARG A 34 -8.25 -7.85 6.91
N SER A 35 -8.10 -9.09 6.48
CA SER A 35 -9.01 -10.16 6.86
C SER A 35 -8.29 -11.49 6.78
N LEU A 36 -8.57 -12.32 7.77
CA LEU A 36 -8.22 -13.72 7.78
C LEU A 36 -9.51 -14.51 8.07
N SER A 37 -9.85 -15.46 7.21
CA SER A 37 -11.00 -16.35 7.41
C SER A 37 -10.68 -17.75 6.91
N GLY A 38 -11.28 -18.77 7.54
CA GLY A 38 -11.07 -20.16 7.16
C GLY A 38 -11.19 -21.13 8.32
N ASN A 39 -10.73 -22.35 8.08
CA ASN A 39 -10.73 -23.48 9.00
C ASN A 39 -9.48 -24.35 8.77
N VAL A 40 -9.48 -25.59 9.30
CA VAL A 40 -8.35 -26.52 9.18
C VAL A 40 -8.02 -26.89 7.73
N GLU A 41 -9.02 -26.94 6.84
CA GLU A 41 -8.85 -27.37 5.45
C GLU A 41 -8.31 -26.24 4.55
N THR A 42 -8.83 -25.02 4.73
CA THR A 42 -8.46 -23.87 3.89
C THR A 42 -8.58 -22.55 4.65
N CYS A 43 -7.73 -21.60 4.29
CA CYS A 43 -7.74 -20.24 4.83
C CYS A 43 -7.47 -19.23 3.71
N ARG A 44 -8.05 -18.03 3.87
CA ARG A 44 -7.84 -16.88 2.99
C ARG A 44 -7.35 -15.69 3.79
N MET A 45 -6.20 -15.15 3.40
CA MET A 45 -5.67 -13.88 3.88
C MET A 45 -5.85 -12.80 2.83
N ILE A 46 -6.36 -11.63 3.21
CA ILE A 46 -6.41 -10.45 2.34
C ILE A 46 -5.44 -9.42 2.92
N TYR A 47 -4.47 -9.03 2.11
CA TYR A 47 -3.49 -8.01 2.47
C TYR A 47 -3.67 -6.75 1.61
N ASN A 48 -3.46 -5.59 2.23
CA ASN A 48 -3.10 -4.37 1.50
C ASN A 48 -1.59 -4.15 1.64
N ILE A 49 -0.94 -3.80 0.53
CA ILE A 49 0.42 -3.26 0.50
C ILE A 49 0.30 -1.77 0.21
N ARG A 50 0.93 -0.93 1.02
CA ARG A 50 0.99 0.52 0.79
C ARG A 50 2.44 0.96 0.79
N GLU A 51 2.82 1.74 -0.22
CA GLU A 51 4.16 2.29 -0.35
C GLU A 51 4.13 3.48 -1.31
N HIS A 52 4.82 4.56 -0.97
CA HIS A 52 4.84 5.79 -1.78
C HIS A 52 5.82 5.68 -2.94
N ASP A 53 6.92 4.97 -2.72
CA ASP A 53 7.95 4.73 -3.71
C ASP A 53 7.65 3.48 -4.55
N HIS A 54 7.70 3.62 -5.87
CA HIS A 54 7.31 2.53 -6.77
C HIS A 54 8.26 1.32 -6.68
N ALA A 55 9.57 1.55 -6.55
CA ALA A 55 10.54 0.46 -6.47
C ALA A 55 10.37 -0.35 -5.17
N ARG A 56 10.16 0.32 -4.04
CA ARG A 56 9.83 -0.30 -2.75
C ARG A 56 8.49 -1.02 -2.81
N PHE A 57 7.48 -0.48 -3.50
CA PHE A 57 6.20 -1.17 -3.70
C PHE A 57 6.38 -2.52 -4.41
N LEU A 58 7.17 -2.54 -5.48
CA LEU A 58 7.51 -3.77 -6.20
C LEU A 58 8.35 -4.73 -5.35
N ALA A 59 9.28 -4.21 -4.54
CA ALA A 59 10.05 -5.01 -3.59
C ALA A 59 9.15 -5.71 -2.57
N ARG A 60 8.15 -5.02 -2.03
CA ARG A 60 7.16 -5.60 -1.10
C ARG A 60 6.31 -6.70 -1.74
N LYS A 61 5.85 -6.49 -2.97
CA LYS A 61 5.17 -7.54 -3.76
C LYS A 61 6.05 -8.76 -3.98
N THR A 62 7.34 -8.53 -4.24
CA THR A 62 8.34 -9.59 -4.42
C THR A 62 8.61 -10.34 -3.13
N PHE A 63 8.66 -9.65 -2.00
CA PHE A 63 8.78 -10.24 -0.68
C PHE A 63 7.63 -11.21 -0.38
N MET A 64 6.37 -10.80 -0.56
CA MET A 64 5.24 -11.71 -0.35
C MET A 64 5.30 -12.95 -1.25
N LYS A 65 5.71 -12.78 -2.52
CA LYS A 65 5.93 -13.91 -3.43
C LYS A 65 7.02 -14.86 -2.91
N ARG A 66 8.11 -14.33 -2.36
CA ARG A 66 9.20 -15.12 -1.77
C ARG A 66 8.74 -15.88 -0.52
N VAL A 67 7.94 -15.26 0.34
CA VAL A 67 7.34 -15.92 1.51
C VAL A 67 6.45 -17.09 1.08
N CYS A 68 5.56 -16.88 0.09
CA CYS A 68 4.75 -17.98 -0.46
C CYS A 68 5.61 -19.10 -1.05
N ALA A 69 6.65 -18.77 -1.83
CA ALA A 69 7.52 -19.76 -2.45
C ALA A 69 8.28 -20.58 -1.40
N TYR A 70 8.82 -19.93 -0.37
CA TYR A 70 9.48 -20.59 0.74
C TYR A 70 8.56 -21.57 1.47
N LEU A 71 7.33 -21.13 1.79
CA LEU A 71 6.37 -21.99 2.49
C LEU A 71 5.86 -23.12 1.60
N ASN A 72 5.73 -22.92 0.29
CA ASN A 72 5.45 -24.01 -0.66
C ASN A 72 6.61 -25.01 -0.74
N GLN A 73 7.87 -24.56 -0.71
CA GLN A 73 9.01 -25.48 -0.64
C GLN A 73 8.97 -26.32 0.65
N LYS A 74 8.62 -25.70 1.78
CA LYS A 74 8.54 -26.36 3.10
C LYS A 74 7.37 -27.34 3.20
N TYR A 75 6.20 -26.96 2.72
CA TYR A 75 4.95 -27.70 2.92
C TYR A 75 4.48 -28.48 1.68
N GLY A 76 5.13 -28.32 0.54
CA GLY A 76 4.76 -28.90 -0.75
C GLY A 76 4.00 -27.90 -1.63
N ASP A 77 4.23 -28.00 -2.94
CA ASP A 77 3.66 -27.12 -3.94
C ASP A 77 2.13 -27.02 -3.85
N GLY A 78 1.61 -25.81 -4.08
CA GLY A 78 0.18 -25.52 -4.00
C GLY A 78 -0.38 -25.36 -2.58
N SER A 79 0.45 -25.41 -1.53
CA SER A 79 0.00 -25.13 -0.15
C SER A 79 -0.40 -23.65 0.05
N PHE A 80 0.21 -22.74 -0.70
CA PHE A 80 -0.09 -21.31 -0.74
C PHE A 80 -0.24 -20.85 -2.19
N THR A 81 -1.33 -20.12 -2.46
CA THR A 81 -1.59 -19.46 -3.74
C THR A 81 -1.71 -17.96 -3.51
N LEU A 82 -1.00 -17.16 -4.31
CA LEU A 82 -0.97 -15.70 -4.20
C LEU A 82 -1.60 -15.04 -5.44
N THR A 83 -2.74 -14.39 -5.24
CA THR A 83 -3.38 -13.51 -6.23
C THR A 83 -3.09 -12.06 -5.89
N ARG A 84 -2.83 -11.22 -6.89
CA ARG A 84 -2.46 -9.81 -6.72
C ARG A 84 -3.26 -8.93 -7.66
N GLU A 85 -3.70 -7.79 -7.16
CA GLU A 85 -4.39 -6.75 -7.91
C GLU A 85 -3.85 -5.40 -7.45
N ASP A 86 -3.50 -4.54 -8.41
CA ASP A 86 -3.04 -3.19 -8.12
C ASP A 86 -4.25 -2.25 -8.14
N SER A 87 -4.54 -1.60 -7.01
CA SER A 87 -5.75 -0.80 -6.79
C SER A 87 -5.54 0.72 -6.87
N GLY A 88 -4.31 1.17 -7.15
CA GLY A 88 -3.97 2.57 -7.31
C GLY A 88 -2.48 2.85 -7.19
N PHE A 89 -2.03 3.94 -7.80
CA PHE A 89 -0.64 4.39 -7.77
C PHE A 89 -0.53 5.77 -7.14
N ASN A 90 0.69 6.16 -6.77
CA ASN A 90 0.96 7.48 -6.23
C ASN A 90 0.78 8.54 -7.34
N MET A 91 -0.16 9.47 -7.14
CA MET A 91 -0.48 10.52 -8.11
C MET A 91 0.68 11.50 -8.37
N GLN A 92 1.73 11.48 -7.54
CA GLN A 92 2.93 12.28 -7.74
C GLN A 92 3.52 12.11 -9.15
N THR A 93 3.42 10.91 -9.74
CA THR A 93 3.91 10.63 -11.09
C THR A 93 3.14 11.37 -12.19
N VAL A 94 1.89 11.76 -11.92
CA VAL A 94 1.09 12.60 -12.83
C VAL A 94 1.32 14.07 -12.50
N LEU A 95 1.30 14.43 -11.21
CA LEU A 95 1.38 15.82 -10.78
C LEU A 95 2.73 16.48 -11.08
N CYS A 96 3.82 15.72 -11.21
CA CYS A 96 5.13 16.28 -11.57
C CYS A 96 5.15 16.94 -12.94
N GLU A 97 4.21 16.61 -13.83
CA GLU A 97 4.04 17.23 -15.15
C GLU A 97 3.17 18.50 -15.09
N HIS A 98 2.52 18.77 -13.95
CA HIS A 98 1.56 19.85 -13.74
C HIS A 98 1.90 20.70 -12.51
N MET A 99 3.20 20.96 -12.30
CA MET A 99 3.68 21.74 -11.16
C MET A 99 3.13 23.17 -11.11
N ASP A 100 2.69 23.72 -12.24
CA ASP A 100 2.03 25.03 -12.29
C ASP A 100 0.70 25.04 -11.51
N LEU A 101 -0.04 23.93 -11.49
CA LEU A 101 -1.26 23.78 -10.67
C LEU A 101 -0.93 23.80 -9.19
N ILE A 102 0.15 23.11 -8.82
CA ILE A 102 0.67 23.05 -7.46
C ILE A 102 1.07 24.46 -7.00
N ASP A 103 1.82 25.20 -7.82
CA ASP A 103 2.31 26.53 -7.47
C ASP A 103 1.18 27.55 -7.36
N LYS A 104 0.20 27.51 -8.28
CA LYS A 104 -1.01 28.36 -8.20
C LYS A 104 -1.79 28.12 -6.90
N ALA A 105 -1.97 26.86 -6.52
CA ALA A 105 -2.65 26.52 -5.27
C ALA A 105 -1.88 27.08 -4.06
N LYS A 106 -0.56 26.89 -3.99
CA LYS A 106 0.27 27.44 -2.90
C LYS A 106 0.19 28.96 -2.82
N GLN A 107 0.21 29.64 -3.96
CA GLN A 107 0.08 31.11 -4.00
C GLN A 107 -1.29 31.56 -3.49
N ALA A 108 -2.37 30.86 -3.85
CA ALA A 108 -3.71 31.18 -3.37
C ALA A 108 -3.84 31.02 -1.85
N PHE A 109 -3.26 29.97 -1.26
CA PHE A 109 -3.22 29.80 0.20
C PHE A 109 -2.48 30.96 0.87
N ARG A 110 -1.29 31.32 0.38
CA ARG A 110 -0.49 32.42 0.94
C ARG A 110 -1.16 33.78 0.80
N ALA A 111 -1.87 34.03 -0.30
CA ALA A 111 -2.64 35.26 -0.50
C ALA A 111 -3.75 35.42 0.55
N CYS A 112 -4.26 34.31 1.09
CA CYS A 112 -5.21 34.29 2.20
C CYS A 112 -4.53 34.31 3.58
N GLY A 113 -3.20 34.48 3.65
CA GLY A 113 -2.44 34.46 4.91
C GLY A 113 -2.24 33.07 5.52
N VAL A 114 -2.45 32.00 4.73
CA VAL A 114 -2.30 30.60 5.18
C VAL A 114 -1.04 29.99 4.56
N GLU A 115 -0.18 29.36 5.37
CA GLU A 115 0.96 28.62 4.81
C GLU A 115 0.48 27.23 4.34
N PRO A 116 0.64 26.89 3.04
CA PRO A 116 0.19 25.61 2.52
C PRO A 116 1.03 24.45 3.07
N THR A 117 0.36 23.35 3.44
CA THR A 117 1.04 22.09 3.79
C THR A 117 0.65 20.95 2.87
N THR A 118 1.58 20.01 2.68
CA THR A 118 1.42 18.83 1.81
C THR A 118 1.83 17.55 2.55
N PRO A 119 1.06 17.12 3.56
CA PRO A 119 1.35 15.86 4.24
C PRO A 119 1.16 14.66 3.28
N PRO A 120 1.93 13.58 3.47
CA PRO A 120 1.75 12.36 2.68
C PRO A 120 0.37 11.76 2.89
N ILE A 121 -0.27 11.35 1.79
CA ILE A 121 -1.54 10.66 1.83
C ILE A 121 -1.28 9.16 2.01
N ARG A 122 -1.48 8.65 3.24
CA ARG A 122 -1.30 7.23 3.60
C ARG A 122 -2.46 6.33 3.14
N GLY A 123 -3.16 6.72 2.08
CA GLY A 123 -4.41 6.14 1.62
C GLY A 123 -4.66 6.37 0.13
N GLY A 124 -5.83 5.99 -0.36
CA GLY A 124 -6.30 6.37 -1.69
C GLY A 124 -7.25 7.55 -1.58
N THR A 125 -7.25 8.43 -2.58
CA THR A 125 -8.23 9.53 -2.72
C THR A 125 -8.80 9.50 -4.12
N ASP A 126 -10.02 10.02 -4.29
CA ASP A 126 -10.62 10.19 -5.62
C ASP A 126 -9.73 11.05 -6.52
N GLY A 127 -9.05 12.07 -5.96
CA GLY A 127 -8.08 12.90 -6.66
C GLY A 127 -6.91 12.10 -7.27
N ALA A 128 -6.45 11.04 -6.60
CA ALA A 128 -5.45 10.15 -7.19
C ALA A 128 -6.00 9.40 -8.41
N GLY A 129 -7.20 8.83 -8.29
CA GLY A 129 -7.87 8.14 -9.40
C GLY A 129 -8.12 9.06 -10.59
N LEU A 130 -8.69 10.24 -10.34
CA LEU A 130 -8.95 11.27 -11.34
C LEU A 130 -7.68 11.74 -12.05
N SER A 131 -6.56 11.86 -11.32
CA SER A 131 -5.27 12.23 -11.92
C SER A 131 -4.83 11.21 -12.97
N PHE A 132 -4.98 9.90 -12.70
CA PHE A 132 -4.69 8.86 -13.70
C PHE A 132 -5.73 8.78 -14.83
N MET A 133 -6.91 9.37 -14.66
CA MET A 133 -7.93 9.52 -15.71
C MET A 133 -7.73 10.78 -16.58
N GLY A 134 -6.64 11.53 -16.37
CA GLY A 134 -6.33 12.74 -17.14
C GLY A 134 -6.87 14.03 -16.52
N LEU A 135 -7.33 14.00 -15.26
CA LEU A 135 -7.72 15.19 -14.50
C LEU A 135 -6.82 15.36 -13.27
N PRO A 136 -5.64 16.01 -13.43
CA PRO A 136 -4.71 16.27 -12.33
C PRO A 136 -5.39 16.98 -11.16
N CYS A 137 -5.41 16.35 -9.99
CA CYS A 137 -6.17 16.80 -8.83
C CYS A 137 -5.30 16.79 -7.56
N PRO A 138 -4.44 17.81 -7.37
CA PRO A 138 -3.60 17.90 -6.17
C PRO A 138 -4.45 18.18 -4.93
N LEU A 139 -4.09 17.55 -3.81
CA LEU A 139 -4.74 17.78 -2.52
C LEU A 139 -3.84 18.65 -1.62
N TYR A 140 -4.42 19.70 -1.04
CA TYR A 140 -3.81 20.53 0.00
C TYR A 140 -4.68 20.52 1.25
N GLN A 141 -4.04 20.60 2.41
CA GLN A 141 -4.74 20.70 3.69
C GLN A 141 -4.52 22.08 4.31
N LEU A 142 -5.60 22.63 4.88
CA LEU A 142 -5.55 23.74 5.82
C LEU A 142 -5.16 23.15 7.19
N LEU A 143 -4.14 23.71 7.83
CA LEU A 143 -3.85 23.47 9.24
C LEU A 143 -4.34 24.66 10.07
#